data_AF-A0A0G1U2G9-F1
#
_entry.id   AF-A0A0G1U2G9-F1
#
_cell.length_a   1.000
_cell.length_b   1.000
_cell.length_c   1.000
_cell.angle_alpha   90.00
_cell.angle_beta   90.00
_cell.angle_gamma   90.00
#
_symmetry.space_group_name_H-M   'P 1'
#
loop_
_entity.id
_entity.type
_entity.pdbx_description
1 polymer ?
#
loop_
_entity_poly.entity_id
_entity_poly.type
_entity_poly.pdbx_seq_one_letter_code
_entity_poly.pdbx_strand_id
1 'polypeptide(L)'
;MKKMLFATVLLLIILMKPSITFAQNVMGNWTGSPSSSIDQTAIREQQAEEQEGQNLLDQLKNKTTTCQKLTDDNFEKIGEYFMGQAIGDTSRHIQMNAMMQSMMGKQGEEQMHIAWGKRGSGCDTSSQFSPNGTGLFAPMMWMMGGGGNPMMGYGGWNNMMGGWNGFGLLGWIPMLLFWVLLFLGAVALIRYLGRSGQQQDNNTPLEILKERYARGEIDKKEYEDKKKDLS
;
A
#
# COMPACT_ATOMS: atom_id res chain seq x y z
N MET A 1 -22.12 -34.06 4.82
CA MET A 1 -21.16 -33.58 3.80
C MET A 1 -21.14 -32.06 3.63
N LYS A 2 -22.29 -31.37 3.45
CA LYS A 2 -22.34 -29.89 3.28
C LYS A 2 -21.73 -29.08 4.44
N LYS A 3 -21.90 -29.53 5.69
CA LYS A 3 -21.31 -28.88 6.88
C LYS A 3 -19.78 -29.01 6.96
N MET A 4 -19.22 -30.09 6.41
CA MET A 4 -17.76 -30.31 6.42
C MET A 4 -17.06 -29.50 5.33
N LEU A 5 -17.70 -29.33 4.17
CA LEU A 5 -17.21 -28.43 3.11
C LEU A 5 -17.21 -26.95 3.54
N PHE A 6 -18.20 -26.52 4.32
CA PHE A 6 -18.22 -25.15 4.85
C PHE A 6 -17.09 -24.92 5.87
N ALA A 7 -16.82 -25.91 6.72
CA ALA A 7 -15.74 -25.84 7.70
C ALA A 7 -14.35 -25.80 7.05
N THR A 8 -14.13 -26.57 5.98
CA THR A 8 -12.83 -26.59 5.29
C THR A 8 -12.57 -25.31 4.50
N VAL A 9 -13.57 -24.73 3.86
CA VAL A 9 -13.44 -23.43 3.16
C VAL A 9 -13.19 -22.29 4.15
N LEU A 10 -13.88 -22.29 5.29
CA LEU A 10 -13.66 -21.28 6.34
C LEU A 10 -12.23 -21.39 6.93
N LEU A 11 -11.74 -22.61 7.14
CA LEU A 11 -10.38 -22.88 7.63
C LEU A 11 -9.31 -22.42 6.62
N LEU A 12 -9.54 -22.64 5.31
CA LEU A 12 -8.61 -22.23 4.26
C LEU A 12 -8.51 -20.70 4.13
N ILE A 13 -9.62 -19.98 4.31
CA ILE A 13 -9.65 -18.51 4.33
C ILE A 13 -8.91 -17.95 5.56
N ILE A 14 -8.98 -18.63 6.71
CA ILE A 14 -8.24 -18.24 7.91
C ILE A 14 -6.72 -18.47 7.74
N LEU A 15 -6.32 -19.51 7.01
CA LEU A 15 -4.92 -19.84 6.71
C LEU A 15 -4.31 -19.01 5.58
N MET A 16 -5.12 -18.35 4.75
CA MET A 16 -4.69 -17.44 3.69
C MET A 16 -4.66 -15.96 4.12
N LYS A 17 -4.51 -15.66 5.41
CA LYS A 17 -4.13 -14.30 5.81
C LYS A 17 -2.67 -14.09 5.43
N PRO A 18 -2.33 -13.12 4.57
CA PRO A 18 -0.95 -12.85 4.23
C PRO A 18 -0.19 -12.49 5.50
N SER A 19 0.81 -13.29 5.84
CA SER A 19 1.74 -13.00 6.93
C SER A 19 2.44 -11.68 6.61
N ILE A 20 2.10 -10.64 7.36
CA ILE A 20 2.67 -9.29 7.25
C ILE A 20 4.22 -9.33 7.38
N THR A 21 4.76 -10.44 7.90
CA THR A 21 6.18 -10.75 8.04
C THR A 21 6.96 -10.82 6.71
N PHE A 22 6.32 -11.18 5.58
CA PHE A 22 7.04 -11.29 4.30
C PHE A 22 7.30 -9.92 3.64
N ALA A 23 6.42 -8.94 3.85
CA ALA A 23 6.63 -7.57 3.34
C ALA A 23 7.75 -6.83 4.08
N GLN A 24 8.01 -7.17 5.35
CA GLN A 24 9.12 -6.61 6.12
C GLN A 24 10.48 -7.15 5.65
N ASN A 25 10.56 -8.40 5.18
CA ASN A 25 11.83 -9.00 4.76
C ASN A 25 12.32 -8.57 3.38
N VAL A 26 11.42 -8.12 2.48
CA VAL A 26 11.83 -7.61 1.16
C VAL A 26 12.28 -6.15 1.22
N MET A 27 11.81 -5.37 2.23
CA MET A 27 12.33 -4.01 2.52
C MET A 27 13.43 -3.97 3.59
N GLY A 28 13.63 -5.04 4.36
CA GLY A 28 14.65 -5.12 5.40
C GLY A 28 16.03 -5.57 4.93
N ASN A 29 16.19 -5.96 3.66
CA ASN A 29 17.47 -6.44 3.11
C ASN A 29 18.14 -5.43 2.16
N TRP A 30 17.59 -4.22 2.05
CA TRP A 30 18.25 -3.03 1.47
C TRP A 30 18.89 -2.14 2.54
N THR A 31 18.97 -2.62 3.79
CA THR A 31 19.72 -1.99 4.89
C THR A 31 21.18 -2.45 4.94
N GLY A 32 21.68 -3.04 3.85
CA GLY A 32 23.11 -3.25 3.63
C GLY A 32 23.79 -1.93 3.27
N SER A 33 23.88 -1.00 4.23
CA SER A 33 24.82 0.12 4.19
C SER A 33 25.53 0.16 5.54
N PRO A 34 26.86 0.38 5.55
CA PRO A 34 27.65 0.23 6.75
C PRO A 34 27.09 1.18 7.80
N SER A 35 26.71 0.63 8.95
CA SER A 35 26.48 1.37 10.16
C SER A 35 27.82 1.97 10.62
N SER A 36 28.30 3.01 9.93
CA SER A 36 28.97 4.09 10.63
C SER A 36 27.85 4.74 11.42
N SER A 37 27.75 4.41 12.70
CA SER A 37 26.98 5.20 13.66
C SER A 37 27.31 6.66 13.39
N ILE A 38 26.35 7.43 12.85
CA ILE A 38 26.55 8.85 12.61
C ILE A 38 26.92 9.44 13.97
N ASP A 39 28.09 10.06 14.05
CA ASP A 39 28.60 10.60 15.29
C ASP A 39 27.61 11.64 15.85
N GLN A 40 27.41 11.66 17.17
CA GLN A 40 26.58 12.67 17.83
C GLN A 40 27.11 14.08 17.59
N THR A 41 28.39 14.23 17.27
CA THR A 41 28.98 15.51 16.86
C THR A 41 28.44 15.94 15.51
N ALA A 42 28.46 15.06 14.50
CA ALA A 42 27.93 15.34 13.18
C ALA A 42 26.43 15.69 13.20
N ILE A 43 25.65 15.02 14.06
CA ILE A 43 24.23 15.38 14.26
C ILE A 43 24.08 16.80 14.82
N ARG A 44 24.88 17.16 15.82
CA ARG A 44 24.83 18.51 16.44
C ARG A 44 25.30 19.59 15.49
N GLU A 45 26.32 19.32 14.68
CA GLU A 45 26.80 20.21 13.63
C GLU A 45 25.71 20.44 12.59
N GLN A 46 25.10 19.37 12.06
CA GLN A 46 24.02 19.48 11.09
C GLN A 46 22.80 20.25 11.64
N GLN A 47 22.43 20.00 12.90
CA GLN A 47 21.35 20.74 13.56
C GLN A 47 21.67 22.24 13.70
N ALA A 48 22.94 22.60 13.92
CA ALA A 48 23.34 23.99 13.99
C ALA A 48 23.16 24.68 12.62
N GLU A 49 23.52 24.00 11.53
CA GLU A 49 23.33 24.53 10.17
C GLU A 49 21.84 24.68 9.81
N GLU A 50 21.01 23.70 10.15
CA GLU A 50 19.56 23.78 9.99
C GLU A 50 18.98 24.96 10.81
N GLN A 51 19.48 25.19 12.02
CA GLN A 51 19.05 26.31 12.85
C GLN A 51 19.48 27.67 12.29
N GLU A 52 20.66 27.77 11.69
CA GLU A 52 21.13 28.97 10.99
C GLU A 52 20.22 29.30 9.80
N GLY A 53 19.86 28.31 8.99
CA GLY A 53 18.88 28.46 7.92
C GLY A 53 17.52 28.96 8.41
N GLN A 54 17.04 28.41 9.53
CA GLN A 54 15.80 28.88 10.17
C GLN A 54 15.90 30.36 10.60
N ASN A 55 17.01 30.75 11.24
CA ASN A 55 17.22 32.11 11.70
C ASN A 55 17.22 33.10 10.52
N LEU A 56 17.83 32.73 9.39
CA LEU A 56 17.82 33.52 8.16
C LEU A 56 16.39 33.67 7.59
N LEU A 57 15.58 32.61 7.61
CA LEU A 57 14.18 32.67 7.20
C LEU A 57 13.35 33.58 8.11
N ASP A 58 13.60 33.55 9.42
CA ASP A 58 12.91 34.42 10.36
C ASP A 58 13.31 35.89 10.17
N GLN A 59 14.57 36.16 9.82
CA GLN A 59 15.03 37.49 9.41
C GLN A 59 14.38 37.97 8.11
N LEU A 60 14.07 37.06 7.18
CA LEU A 60 13.32 37.42 5.96
C LEU A 60 11.87 37.75 6.31
N LYS A 61 11.23 36.94 7.16
CA LYS A 61 9.83 37.14 7.59
C LYS A 61 9.65 38.45 8.37
N ASN A 62 10.58 38.76 9.27
CA ASN A 62 10.54 39.98 10.07
C ASN A 62 11.08 41.22 9.32
N LYS A 63 11.48 41.06 8.05
CA LYS A 63 12.03 42.11 7.17
C LYS A 63 13.35 42.74 7.67
N THR A 64 14.10 42.05 8.53
CA THR A 64 15.45 42.47 8.96
C THR A 64 16.47 42.27 7.85
N THR A 65 16.27 41.22 7.01
CA THR A 65 17.05 41.00 5.80
C THR A 65 16.14 40.94 4.57
N THR A 66 16.74 40.98 3.39
CA THR A 66 16.05 40.94 2.09
C THR A 66 16.77 39.96 1.18
N CYS A 67 16.06 39.34 0.23
CA CYS A 67 16.64 38.40 -0.74
C CYS A 67 17.90 38.91 -1.44
N GLN A 68 18.00 40.21 -1.72
CA GLN A 68 19.16 40.83 -2.39
C GLN A 68 20.44 40.85 -1.53
N LYS A 69 20.30 40.71 -0.20
CA LYS A 69 21.42 40.70 0.75
C LYS A 69 21.88 39.29 1.10
N LEU A 70 21.17 38.26 0.66
CA LEU A 70 21.53 36.88 0.92
C LEU A 70 22.50 36.38 -0.15
N THR A 71 23.52 35.67 0.29
CA THR A 71 24.52 35.00 -0.55
C THR A 71 24.10 33.56 -0.83
N ASP A 72 24.79 32.89 -1.75
CA ASP A 72 24.57 31.47 -2.01
C ASP A 72 24.80 30.62 -0.77
N ASP A 73 25.82 30.89 0.03
CA ASP A 73 26.06 30.25 1.34
C ASP A 73 24.87 30.38 2.31
N ASN A 74 24.25 31.57 2.39
CA ASN A 74 23.03 31.74 3.18
C ASN A 74 21.87 30.89 2.64
N PHE A 75 21.75 30.78 1.31
CA PHE A 75 20.72 29.95 0.69
C PHE A 75 20.99 28.45 0.86
N GLU A 76 22.25 28.04 0.92
CA GLU A 76 22.65 26.67 1.28
C GLU A 76 22.12 26.31 2.66
N LYS A 77 22.41 27.12 3.70
CA LYS A 77 21.91 26.89 5.06
C LYS A 77 20.38 26.90 5.15
N ILE A 78 19.71 27.78 4.41
CA ILE A 78 18.25 27.75 4.29
C ILE A 78 17.77 26.43 3.64
N GLY A 79 18.51 25.94 2.64
CA GLY A 79 18.28 24.65 1.99
C GLY A 79 18.41 23.48 2.97
N GLU A 80 19.48 23.45 3.75
CA GLU A 80 19.70 22.47 4.82
C GLU A 80 18.51 22.43 5.78
N TYR A 81 18.05 23.60 6.25
CA TYR A 81 16.89 23.70 7.14
C TYR A 81 15.65 23.06 6.52
N PHE A 82 15.29 23.46 5.29
CA PHE A 82 14.13 22.88 4.66
C PHE A 82 14.33 21.36 4.50
N MET A 83 15.54 20.90 4.19
CA MET A 83 15.78 19.48 3.83
C MET A 83 15.64 18.62 5.06
N GLY A 84 16.18 19.09 6.19
CA GLY A 84 15.90 18.56 7.51
C GLY A 84 14.40 18.48 7.80
N GLN A 85 13.64 19.55 7.52
CA GLN A 85 12.17 19.55 7.72
C GLN A 85 11.44 18.55 6.83
N ALA A 86 11.84 18.40 5.56
CA ALA A 86 11.19 17.48 4.64
C ALA A 86 11.47 16.01 4.97
N ILE A 87 12.66 15.70 5.47
CA ILE A 87 13.04 14.36 5.90
C ILE A 87 12.43 14.04 7.29
N GLY A 88 12.34 15.05 8.15
CA GLY A 88 11.82 14.95 9.51
C GLY A 88 12.78 14.28 10.49
N ASP A 89 14.04 14.07 10.11
CA ASP A 89 15.08 13.47 10.95
C ASP A 89 16.48 13.88 10.46
N THR A 90 17.26 14.51 11.33
CA THR A 90 18.61 15.00 11.00
C THR A 90 19.58 13.85 10.65
N SER A 91 19.46 12.69 11.29
CA SER A 91 20.34 11.54 10.99
C SER A 91 20.12 11.02 9.57
N ARG A 92 18.86 11.02 9.11
CA ARG A 92 18.51 10.69 7.71
C ARG A 92 18.91 11.80 6.75
N HIS A 93 18.90 13.06 7.17
CA HIS A 93 19.42 14.17 6.38
C HIS A 93 20.92 14.02 6.10
N ILE A 94 21.72 13.73 7.13
CA ILE A 94 23.17 13.47 6.95
C ILE A 94 23.43 12.30 5.99
N GLN A 95 22.64 11.23 6.09
CA GLN A 95 22.73 10.12 5.15
C GLN A 95 22.35 10.52 3.72
N MET A 96 21.35 11.39 3.57
CA MET A 96 20.95 11.93 2.28
C MET A 96 22.07 12.79 1.68
N ASN A 97 22.71 13.66 2.46
CA ASN A 97 23.83 14.49 2.00
C ASN A 97 24.98 13.60 1.54
N ALA A 98 25.33 12.57 2.32
CA ALA A 98 26.34 11.59 1.92
C ALA A 98 25.97 10.86 0.61
N MET A 99 24.69 10.50 0.44
CA MET A 99 24.17 9.88 -0.78
C MET A 99 24.26 10.85 -1.97
N MET A 100 23.84 12.10 -1.80
CA MET A 100 23.89 13.13 -2.83
C MET A 100 25.33 13.44 -3.25
N GLN A 101 26.24 13.58 -2.28
CA GLN A 101 27.67 13.75 -2.54
C GLN A 101 28.26 12.56 -3.28
N SER A 102 27.81 11.32 -3.00
CA SER A 102 28.28 10.13 -3.72
C SER A 102 27.85 10.09 -5.19
N MET A 103 26.67 10.64 -5.52
CA MET A 103 26.11 10.61 -6.87
C MET A 103 26.50 11.84 -7.71
N MET A 104 26.52 13.02 -7.09
CA MET A 104 26.65 14.31 -7.77
C MET A 104 27.92 15.06 -7.40
N GLY A 105 28.70 14.54 -6.44
CA GLY A 105 29.84 15.24 -5.85
C GLY A 105 29.39 16.32 -4.85
N LYS A 106 30.37 16.86 -4.10
CA LYS A 106 30.14 17.92 -3.10
C LYS A 106 29.48 19.16 -3.71
N GLN A 107 30.01 19.62 -4.84
CA GLN A 107 29.44 20.77 -5.55
C GLN A 107 27.99 20.53 -6.00
N GLY A 108 27.65 19.29 -6.37
CA GLY A 108 26.28 18.97 -6.79
C GLY A 108 25.28 19.02 -5.63
N GLU A 109 25.70 18.60 -4.44
CA GLU A 109 24.90 18.67 -3.23
C GLU A 109 24.70 20.11 -2.74
N GLU A 110 25.78 20.90 -2.63
CA GLU A 110 25.72 22.33 -2.29
C GLU A 110 24.76 23.08 -3.24
N GLN A 111 24.90 22.88 -4.55
CA GLN A 111 24.03 23.53 -5.55
C GLN A 111 22.56 23.12 -5.39
N MET A 112 22.29 21.88 -5.00
CA MET A 112 20.93 21.43 -4.72
C MET A 112 20.38 22.16 -3.49
N HIS A 113 21.16 22.30 -2.43
CA HIS A 113 20.73 22.98 -1.20
C HIS A 113 20.51 24.48 -1.44
N ILE A 114 21.41 25.13 -2.16
CA ILE A 114 21.26 26.53 -2.57
C ILE A 114 19.97 26.72 -3.39
N ALA A 115 19.75 25.89 -4.41
CA ALA A 115 18.56 26.00 -5.26
C ALA A 115 17.27 25.74 -4.45
N TRP A 116 17.32 24.79 -3.53
CA TRP A 116 16.18 24.48 -2.67
C TRP A 116 15.91 25.58 -1.65
N GLY A 117 16.95 26.20 -1.09
CA GLY A 117 16.82 27.33 -0.18
C GLY A 117 16.35 28.61 -0.87
N LYS A 118 16.83 28.90 -2.09
CA LYS A 118 16.32 30.00 -2.95
C LYS A 118 14.83 29.86 -3.24
N ARG A 119 14.40 28.64 -3.57
CA ARG A 119 13.00 28.33 -3.83
C ARG A 119 12.15 28.37 -2.56
N GLY A 120 12.63 27.75 -1.48
CA GLY A 120 11.92 27.63 -0.20
C GLY A 120 11.78 28.98 0.51
N SER A 121 12.77 29.86 0.41
CA SER A 121 12.70 31.24 0.94
C SER A 121 11.79 32.17 0.12
N GLY A 122 11.40 31.76 -1.09
CA GLY A 122 10.64 32.61 -2.02
C GLY A 122 11.45 33.72 -2.67
N CYS A 123 12.77 33.70 -2.53
CA CYS A 123 13.68 34.71 -3.09
C CYS A 123 13.97 34.50 -4.57
N ASP A 124 14.03 33.25 -5.02
CA ASP A 124 14.13 32.90 -6.44
C ASP A 124 13.39 31.59 -6.70
N THR A 125 12.17 31.70 -7.24
CA THR A 125 11.36 30.55 -7.68
C THR A 125 11.74 30.08 -9.07
N SER A 126 12.60 30.81 -9.76
CA SER A 126 13.02 30.62 -11.15
C SER A 126 14.39 29.99 -11.29
N SER A 127 15.14 29.79 -10.19
CA SER A 127 16.40 29.06 -10.17
C SER A 127 16.15 27.62 -10.65
N GLN A 128 16.21 27.46 -11.97
CA GLN A 128 16.18 26.18 -12.64
C GLN A 128 17.45 25.46 -12.24
N PHE A 129 17.29 24.25 -11.69
CA PHE A 129 18.39 23.33 -11.46
C PHE A 129 19.23 23.25 -12.75
N SER A 130 20.51 23.56 -12.65
CA SER A 130 21.42 23.69 -13.79
C SER A 130 21.28 22.49 -14.75
N PRO A 131 21.06 22.71 -16.06
CA PRO A 131 20.90 21.63 -17.05
C PRO A 131 22.12 20.71 -17.16
N ASN A 132 23.27 21.12 -16.62
CA ASN A 132 24.54 20.41 -16.74
C ASN A 132 24.84 19.47 -15.55
N GLY A 133 24.02 19.48 -14.51
CA GLY A 133 24.20 18.65 -13.31
C GLY A 133 23.01 17.74 -13.05
N THR A 134 23.03 16.54 -13.63
CA THR A 134 22.14 15.40 -13.32
C THR A 134 20.64 15.63 -13.48
N GLY A 135 20.16 15.31 -14.69
CA GLY A 135 18.73 15.14 -15.03
C GLY A 135 18.05 13.94 -14.38
N LEU A 136 18.31 13.68 -13.10
CA LEU A 136 17.67 12.60 -12.33
C LEU A 136 16.59 13.10 -11.37
N PHE A 137 16.64 14.36 -10.93
CA PHE A 137 15.64 14.89 -9.99
C PHE A 137 14.36 15.38 -10.67
N ALA A 138 14.46 15.95 -11.89
CA ALA A 138 13.28 16.38 -12.65
C ALA A 138 12.34 15.20 -13.01
N PRO A 139 12.84 14.03 -13.47
CA PRO A 139 11.99 12.84 -13.65
C PRO A 139 11.46 12.29 -12.32
N MET A 140 12.27 12.27 -11.26
CA MET A 140 11.87 11.75 -9.94
C MET A 140 10.76 12.59 -9.32
N MET A 141 10.85 13.93 -9.38
CA MET A 141 9.83 14.85 -8.90
C MET A 141 8.58 14.84 -9.82
N TRP A 142 8.73 14.61 -11.12
CA TRP A 142 7.60 14.34 -12.03
C TRP A 142 6.87 13.03 -11.69
N MET A 143 7.59 12.01 -11.25
CA MET A 143 7.02 10.70 -10.88
C MET A 143 6.44 10.68 -9.46
N MET A 144 6.96 11.51 -8.55
CA MET A 144 6.53 11.58 -7.13
C MET A 144 5.63 12.77 -6.79
N GLY A 145 5.51 13.76 -7.69
CA GLY A 145 4.82 15.01 -7.38
C GLY A 145 4.47 15.83 -8.62
N GLY A 146 3.39 15.45 -9.30
CA GLY A 146 2.51 16.40 -9.98
C GLY A 146 3.18 17.31 -11.01
N GLY A 147 3.56 16.75 -12.15
CA GLY A 147 3.93 17.53 -13.32
C GLY A 147 2.72 18.12 -14.06
N GLY A 148 2.29 19.33 -13.67
CA GLY A 148 1.70 20.28 -14.62
C GLY A 148 0.25 20.73 -14.39
N ASN A 149 0.04 21.76 -13.57
CA ASN A 149 -0.77 22.93 -13.91
C ASN A 149 -0.55 24.06 -12.89
N PRO A 150 -0.21 25.30 -13.30
CA PRO A 150 -0.01 26.42 -12.40
C PRO A 150 -1.31 27.20 -12.26
N MET A 151 -2.21 26.80 -11.35
CA MET A 151 -3.36 27.64 -11.05
C MET A 151 -3.90 27.42 -9.64
N MET A 152 -3.65 28.44 -8.78
CA MET A 152 -4.34 28.72 -7.51
C MET A 152 -4.13 27.68 -6.39
N GLY A 153 -3.56 28.01 -5.24
CA GLY A 153 -3.99 29.10 -4.35
C GLY A 153 -4.84 28.51 -3.23
N TYR A 154 -4.25 28.41 -2.03
CA TYR A 154 -4.92 28.19 -0.73
C TYR A 154 -6.07 27.16 -0.66
N GLY A 155 -5.79 25.97 -0.12
CA GLY A 155 -6.87 25.14 0.45
C GLY A 155 -6.59 23.64 0.57
N GLY A 156 -6.39 23.18 1.80
CA GLY A 156 -6.96 21.89 2.24
C GLY A 156 -6.15 20.64 1.97
N TRP A 157 -5.22 20.35 2.88
CA TRP A 157 -5.13 19.13 3.71
C TRP A 157 -6.30 18.10 3.64
N ASN A 158 -6.71 17.65 2.45
CA ASN A 158 -7.78 16.65 2.28
C ASN A 158 -7.65 15.76 1.04
N ASN A 159 -6.54 15.82 0.29
CA ASN A 159 -6.37 15.03 -0.95
C ASN A 159 -5.35 13.87 -0.87
N MET A 160 -4.77 13.59 0.29
CA MET A 160 -3.85 12.46 0.49
C MET A 160 -4.59 11.14 0.79
N MET A 161 -5.74 10.94 0.14
CA MET A 161 -6.45 9.65 0.06
C MET A 161 -7.17 9.49 -1.30
N GLY A 162 -6.72 10.21 -2.34
CA GLY A 162 -7.40 10.29 -3.64
C GLY A 162 -6.69 9.61 -4.81
N GLY A 163 -5.67 8.77 -4.54
CA GLY A 163 -4.85 8.10 -5.57
C GLY A 163 -5.55 6.99 -6.38
N TRP A 164 -6.88 6.98 -6.45
CA TRP A 164 -7.69 6.02 -7.23
C TRP A 164 -8.53 6.71 -8.32
N ASN A 165 -8.27 7.98 -8.65
CA ASN A 165 -9.14 8.72 -9.56
C ASN A 165 -8.82 8.59 -11.07
N GLY A 166 -8.08 7.55 -11.48
CA GLY A 166 -7.87 7.23 -12.90
C GLY A 166 -8.81 6.15 -13.47
N PHE A 167 -9.45 5.34 -12.62
CA PHE A 167 -10.30 4.21 -13.04
C PHE A 167 -11.58 4.10 -12.18
N GLY A 168 -12.11 5.25 -11.74
CA GLY A 168 -13.16 5.40 -10.72
C GLY A 168 -14.51 4.71 -10.99
N LEU A 169 -14.72 4.09 -12.15
CA LEU A 169 -15.88 3.25 -12.44
C LEU A 169 -15.56 1.98 -13.26
N LEU A 170 -14.32 1.79 -13.71
CA LEU A 170 -13.93 0.65 -14.54
C LEU A 170 -13.01 -0.34 -13.80
N GLY A 171 -12.41 0.04 -12.68
CA GLY A 171 -11.55 -0.84 -11.88
C GLY A 171 -12.32 -1.82 -10.98
N TRP A 172 -13.54 -1.49 -10.54
CA TRP A 172 -14.34 -2.34 -9.66
C TRP A 172 -15.11 -3.44 -10.41
N ILE A 173 -15.40 -3.22 -11.69
CA ILE A 173 -16.13 -4.16 -12.56
C ILE A 173 -15.40 -5.50 -12.71
N PRO A 174 -14.11 -5.55 -13.11
CA PRO A 174 -13.41 -6.84 -13.23
C PRO A 174 -13.24 -7.53 -11.87
N MET A 175 -13.09 -6.77 -10.78
CA MET A 175 -13.03 -7.32 -9.43
C MET A 175 -14.36 -7.99 -9.04
N LEU A 176 -15.50 -7.34 -9.25
CA LEU A 176 -16.81 -7.95 -8.98
C LEU A 176 -17.10 -9.15 -9.90
N LEU A 177 -16.74 -9.08 -11.18
CA LEU A 177 -16.87 -10.20 -12.10
C LEU A 177 -16.08 -11.42 -11.61
N PHE A 178 -14.85 -11.22 -11.13
CA PHE A 178 -14.04 -12.30 -10.56
C PHE A 178 -14.73 -12.95 -9.35
N TRP A 179 -15.27 -12.16 -8.42
CA TRP A 179 -16.00 -12.68 -7.26
C TRP A 179 -17.27 -13.44 -7.66
N VAL A 180 -18.06 -12.93 -8.61
CA VAL A 180 -19.27 -13.62 -9.11
C VAL A 180 -18.92 -14.95 -9.76
N LEU A 181 -17.85 -14.99 -10.57
CA LEU A 181 -17.41 -16.19 -11.27
C LEU A 181 -16.90 -17.24 -10.27
N LEU A 182 -16.22 -16.81 -9.21
CA LEU A 182 -15.76 -17.68 -8.11
C LEU A 182 -16.95 -18.31 -7.37
N PHE A 183 -17.99 -17.54 -7.05
CA PHE A 183 -19.20 -18.07 -6.42
C PHE A 183 -19.96 -19.05 -7.33
N LEU A 184 -20.12 -18.73 -8.61
CA LEU A 184 -20.76 -19.64 -9.57
C LEU A 184 -19.96 -20.94 -9.74
N GLY A 185 -18.64 -20.86 -9.81
CA GLY A 185 -17.75 -22.03 -9.85
C GLY A 185 -17.90 -22.93 -8.63
N ALA A 186 -17.94 -22.34 -7.43
CA ALA A 186 -18.14 -23.07 -6.19
C ALA A 186 -19.52 -23.77 -6.14
N VAL A 187 -20.60 -23.08 -6.54
CA VAL A 187 -21.95 -23.66 -6.58
C VAL A 187 -22.05 -24.78 -7.61
N ALA A 188 -21.47 -24.60 -8.80
CA ALA A 188 -21.44 -25.63 -9.84
C ALA A 188 -20.68 -26.87 -9.37
N LEU A 189 -19.53 -26.69 -8.71
CA LEU A 189 -18.73 -27.78 -8.16
C LEU A 189 -19.49 -28.56 -7.07
N ILE A 190 -20.17 -27.86 -6.15
CA ILE A 190 -21.00 -28.49 -5.11
C ILE A 190 -22.17 -29.25 -5.74
N ARG A 191 -22.79 -28.71 -6.80
CA ARG A 191 -23.92 -29.37 -7.48
C ARG A 191 -23.48 -30.59 -8.28
N TYR A 192 -22.29 -30.54 -8.88
CA TYR A 192 -21.69 -31.64 -9.63
C TYR A 192 -21.26 -32.78 -8.69
N LEU A 193 -20.57 -32.45 -7.59
CA LEU A 193 -20.16 -33.41 -6.57
C LEU A 193 -21.32 -33.87 -5.65
N GLY A 194 -22.40 -33.09 -5.58
CA GLY A 194 -23.59 -33.43 -4.79
C GLY A 194 -24.62 -34.28 -5.53
N ARG A 195 -24.52 -34.40 -6.86
CA ARG A 195 -25.40 -35.24 -7.69
C ARG A 195 -25.03 -36.72 -7.65
N SER A 196 -23.86 -37.09 -7.16
CA SER A 196 -23.47 -38.49 -6.94
C SER A 196 -24.09 -39.12 -5.67
N GLY A 197 -24.86 -38.35 -4.89
CA GLY A 197 -25.46 -38.80 -3.63
C GLY A 197 -26.98 -38.88 -3.60
N GLN A 198 -27.69 -38.61 -4.71
CA GLN A 198 -29.10 -38.95 -4.81
C GLN A 198 -29.19 -40.36 -5.39
N GLN A 199 -28.97 -41.34 -4.52
CA GLN A 199 -29.49 -42.68 -4.74
C GLN A 199 -31.01 -42.50 -4.90
N GLN A 200 -31.47 -42.71 -6.12
CA GLN A 200 -32.87 -42.90 -6.42
C GLN A 200 -33.22 -44.19 -5.67
N ASP A 201 -33.77 -44.07 -4.46
CA ASP A 201 -34.28 -45.21 -3.69
C ASP A 201 -35.45 -45.78 -4.47
N ASN A 202 -35.12 -46.63 -5.44
CA ASN A 202 -36.02 -47.52 -6.13
C ASN A 202 -36.36 -48.67 -5.18
N ASN A 203 -36.76 -48.35 -3.95
CA ASN A 203 -37.20 -49.36 -3.00
C ASN A 203 -38.44 -49.98 -3.61
N THR A 204 -38.32 -51.26 -3.95
CA THR A 204 -39.44 -51.99 -4.53
C THR A 204 -40.61 -51.95 -3.54
N PRO A 205 -41.88 -51.94 -4.00
CA PRO A 205 -43.03 -51.88 -3.10
C PRO A 205 -42.98 -52.91 -1.96
N LEU A 206 -42.35 -54.07 -2.20
CA LEU A 206 -42.08 -55.10 -1.20
C LEU A 206 -41.12 -54.68 -0.08
N GLU A 207 -40.08 -53.89 -0.38
CA GLU A 207 -39.13 -53.39 0.62
C GLU A 207 -39.76 -52.36 1.54
N ILE A 208 -40.58 -51.45 0.99
CA ILE A 208 -41.37 -50.49 1.78
C ILE A 208 -42.35 -51.24 2.70
N LEU A 209 -43.01 -52.28 2.18
CA LEU A 209 -43.93 -53.09 2.95
C LEU A 209 -43.22 -53.81 4.10
N LYS A 210 -42.03 -54.38 3.84
CA LYS A 210 -41.20 -55.06 4.83
C LYS A 210 -40.70 -54.10 5.92
N GLU A 211 -40.32 -52.88 5.55
CA GLU A 211 -39.88 -51.86 6.49
C GLU A 211 -41.00 -51.46 7.45
N ARG A 212 -42.23 -51.26 6.94
CA ARG A 212 -43.39 -50.93 7.78
C ARG A 212 -43.77 -52.06 8.73
N TYR A 213 -43.69 -53.32 8.28
CA TYR A 213 -43.89 -54.47 9.16
C TYR A 213 -42.81 -54.54 10.25
N ALA A 214 -41.54 -54.30 9.89
CA ALA A 214 -40.44 -54.29 10.86
C ALA A 214 -40.56 -53.14 11.88
N ARG A 215 -41.14 -52.00 11.48
CA ARG A 215 -41.46 -50.88 12.38
C ARG A 215 -42.71 -51.13 13.23
N GLY A 216 -43.46 -52.20 12.97
CA GLY A 216 -44.73 -52.51 13.66
C GLY A 216 -45.90 -51.60 13.26
N GLU A 217 -45.79 -50.89 12.13
CA GLU A 217 -46.84 -50.01 11.62
C GLU A 217 -48.00 -50.79 10.96
N ILE A 218 -47.73 -52.04 10.56
CA ILE A 218 -48.72 -52.97 9.98
C ILE A 218 -48.63 -54.32 10.68
N ASP A 219 -49.76 -55.00 10.84
CA ASP A 219 -49.80 -56.32 11.44
C ASP A 219 -49.38 -57.42 10.44
N LYS A 220 -49.00 -58.58 10.96
CA LYS A 220 -48.56 -59.74 10.16
C LYS A 220 -49.61 -60.14 9.11
N LYS A 221 -50.90 -60.04 9.44
CA LYS A 221 -51.98 -60.35 8.50
C LYS A 221 -51.99 -59.39 7.32
N GLU A 222 -51.89 -58.08 7.57
CA GLU A 222 -51.85 -57.05 6.53
C GLU A 222 -50.59 -57.15 5.66
N TYR A 223 -49.45 -57.50 6.26
CA TYR A 223 -48.21 -57.72 5.53
C TYR A 223 -48.34 -58.89 4.53
N GLU A 224 -48.86 -60.03 4.96
CA GLU A 224 -49.00 -61.20 4.08
C GLU A 224 -50.04 -60.99 2.97
N ASP A 225 -51.14 -60.29 3.24
CA ASP A 225 -52.15 -59.98 2.23
C ASP A 225 -51.57 -59.06 1.15
N LYS A 226 -50.91 -57.95 1.54
CA LYS A 226 -50.31 -57.00 0.59
C LYS A 226 -49.08 -57.55 -0.13
N LYS A 227 -48.35 -58.48 0.49
CA LYS A 227 -47.19 -59.15 -0.12
C LYS A 227 -47.62 -60.03 -1.29
N LYS A 228 -48.79 -60.68 -1.22
CA LYS A 228 -49.34 -61.50 -2.32
C LYS A 228 -49.77 -60.64 -3.51
N ASP A 229 -50.34 -59.47 -3.23
CA ASP A 229 -50.72 -58.52 -4.29
C ASP A 229 -49.50 -57.91 -5.01
N LEU A 230 -48.34 -57.90 -4.34
CA LEU A 230 -47.08 -57.33 -4.83
C LEU A 230 -46.07 -58.37 -5.32
N SER A 231 -46.40 -59.68 -5.26
CA SER A 231 -45.58 -60.77 -5.80
C SER A 231 -46.03 -61.16 -7.20
#